data_AF-A0A1D6KQG0-F1
#
_entry.id   AF-A0A1D6KQG0-F1
#
_cell.length_a   1.000
_cell.length_b   1.000
_cell.length_c   1.000
_cell.angle_alpha   90.00
_cell.angle_beta   90.00
_cell.angle_gamma   90.00
#
_symmetry.space_group_name_H-M   'P 1'
#
loop_
_entity.id
_entity.type
_entity.pdbx_description
1 polymer ?
#
loop_
_entity_poly.entity_id
_entity_poly.type
_entity_poly.pdbx_seq_one_letter_code
_entity_poly.pdbx_strand_id
1 'polypeptide(L)'
;MAKTKIAVAIAILALFPLSCAAARQHGKPAHGDHDGDGTPAVMTVNGFNRGEDGGGAASCDGRFHSDDDLIVALSSRWYAGGKRCGEAIRITANSGRTVRARVVDECDSQGGCRNNIVDSSRAVWKALGLHTDAGEVHVTWSDA
;
A
#
# COMPACT_ATOMS: atom_id res chain seq x y z
N MET A 1 -71.04 -35.35 47.09
CA MET A 1 -69.98 -34.99 46.14
C MET A 1 -69.41 -33.63 46.54
N ALA A 2 -68.25 -33.62 47.22
CA ALA A 2 -67.65 -32.40 47.76
C ALA A 2 -66.82 -31.68 46.69
N LYS A 3 -67.18 -30.43 46.38
CA LYS A 3 -66.52 -29.59 45.37
C LYS A 3 -65.33 -28.87 46.01
N THR A 4 -64.14 -29.45 45.92
CA THR A 4 -62.88 -28.84 46.35
C THR A 4 -62.53 -27.68 45.42
N LYS A 5 -62.51 -26.45 45.95
CA LYS A 5 -62.13 -25.24 45.22
C LYS A 5 -60.60 -25.13 45.16
N ILE A 6 -60.01 -25.49 44.03
CA ILE A 6 -58.58 -25.30 43.77
C ILE A 6 -58.37 -23.82 43.43
N ALA A 7 -57.75 -23.08 44.34
CA ALA A 7 -57.31 -21.71 44.10
C ALA A 7 -55.95 -21.75 43.37
N VAL A 8 -55.94 -21.42 42.08
CA VAL A 8 -54.72 -21.32 41.27
C VAL A 8 -54.18 -19.90 41.39
N ALA A 9 -53.12 -19.72 42.20
CA ALA A 9 -52.40 -18.45 42.30
C ALA A 9 -51.37 -18.38 41.16
N ILE A 10 -51.74 -17.73 40.05
CA ILE A 10 -50.82 -17.47 38.93
C ILE A 10 -50.00 -16.24 39.28
N ALA A 11 -48.77 -16.45 39.76
CA ALA A 11 -47.79 -15.39 39.96
C ALA A 11 -47.26 -14.94 38.58
N ILE A 12 -47.81 -13.86 38.05
CA ILE A 12 -47.36 -13.23 36.80
C ILE A 12 -46.03 -12.51 37.10
N LEU A 13 -44.91 -13.19 36.82
CA LEU A 13 -43.59 -12.59 36.86
C LEU A 13 -43.44 -11.68 35.63
N ALA A 14 -43.80 -10.41 35.78
CA ALA A 14 -43.64 -9.39 34.75
C ALA A 14 -42.14 -9.11 34.53
N LEU A 15 -41.53 -9.82 33.58
CA LEU A 15 -40.22 -9.49 33.04
C LEU A 15 -40.35 -8.18 32.25
N PHE A 16 -39.92 -7.08 32.85
CA PHE A 16 -39.78 -5.77 32.20
C PHE A 16 -38.77 -5.90 31.04
N PRO A 17 -39.19 -5.78 29.77
CA PRO A 17 -38.24 -5.75 28.66
C PRO A 17 -37.59 -4.37 28.65
N LEU A 18 -36.28 -4.35 28.89
CA LEU A 18 -35.43 -3.17 28.74
C LEU A 18 -35.54 -2.70 27.29
N SER A 19 -36.35 -1.67 27.07
CA SER A 19 -36.68 -1.16 25.75
C SER A 19 -35.74 -0.02 25.36
N CYS A 20 -35.31 -0.08 24.10
CA CYS A 20 -34.85 1.03 23.26
C CYS A 20 -33.50 1.70 23.58
N ALA A 21 -32.46 1.28 22.85
CA ALA A 21 -31.79 2.18 21.89
C ALA A 21 -30.84 1.36 21.00
N ALA A 22 -31.39 0.69 19.99
CA ALA A 22 -30.60 0.28 18.83
C ALA A 22 -30.20 1.55 18.06
N ALA A 23 -29.19 2.26 18.56
CA ALA A 23 -28.52 3.30 17.81
C ALA A 23 -27.91 2.61 16.59
N ARG A 24 -28.59 2.73 15.45
CA ARG A 24 -28.07 2.38 14.14
C ARG A 24 -26.87 3.30 13.88
N GLN A 25 -25.71 2.90 14.38
CA GLN A 25 -24.46 3.41 13.84
C GLN A 25 -24.36 2.88 12.42
N HIS A 26 -24.90 3.65 11.48
CA HIS A 26 -24.40 3.71 10.11
C HIS A 26 -22.96 4.26 10.15
N GLY A 27 -22.06 3.49 10.76
CA GLY A 27 -20.63 3.69 10.71
C GLY A 27 -20.17 3.21 9.34
N LYS A 28 -19.59 4.14 8.58
CA LYS A 28 -19.10 3.99 7.21
C LYS A 28 -18.36 2.67 6.99
N PRO A 29 -18.40 2.10 5.77
CA PRO A 29 -17.61 0.92 5.45
C PRO A 29 -16.19 1.19 5.88
N ALA A 30 -15.65 0.32 6.73
CA ALA A 30 -14.22 0.20 6.90
C ALA A 30 -13.67 -0.07 5.50
N HIS A 31 -13.25 0.99 4.81
CA HIS A 31 -12.14 0.85 3.87
C HIS A 31 -11.10 0.14 4.71
N GLY A 32 -10.88 -1.13 4.39
CA GLY A 32 -9.88 -1.93 5.07
C GLY A 32 -8.60 -1.13 4.99
N ASP A 33 -8.26 -0.53 6.12
CA ASP A 33 -6.96 -0.04 6.47
C ASP A 33 -6.06 -1.27 6.40
N HIS A 34 -5.74 -1.68 5.17
CA HIS A 34 -4.53 -2.38 4.85
C HIS A 34 -3.41 -1.37 5.14
N ASP A 35 -3.21 -1.12 6.44
CA ASP A 35 -2.17 -0.32 7.08
C ASP A 35 -0.81 -0.99 6.85
N GLY A 36 -0.45 -1.20 5.58
CA GLY A 36 0.96 -1.17 5.26
C GLY A 36 1.40 0.26 5.49
N ASP A 37 2.20 0.51 6.53
CA ASP A 37 2.77 1.81 6.97
C ASP A 37 3.56 2.56 5.86
N GLY A 38 2.92 2.86 4.74
CA GLY A 38 3.58 3.29 3.53
C GLY A 38 2.66 4.07 2.61
N THR A 39 3.29 4.87 1.76
CA THR A 39 2.63 5.64 0.72
C THR A 39 2.20 4.69 -0.40
N PRO A 40 0.91 4.63 -0.75
CA PRO A 40 0.46 3.85 -1.91
C PRO A 40 1.10 4.34 -3.20
N ALA A 41 1.57 3.41 -4.02
CA ALA A 41 2.23 3.68 -5.29
C ALA A 41 1.89 2.65 -6.36
N VAL A 42 2.21 2.99 -7.59
CA VAL A 42 2.30 2.06 -8.70
C VAL A 42 3.78 1.85 -8.99
N MET A 43 4.22 0.60 -9.00
CA MET A 43 5.57 0.22 -9.36
C MET A 43 5.63 -0.19 -10.83
N THR A 44 6.57 0.37 -11.56
CA THR A 44 6.89 0.07 -12.97
C THR A 44 8.31 -0.49 -13.08
N VAL A 45 8.63 -1.10 -14.22
CA VAL A 45 9.98 -1.58 -14.53
C VAL A 45 10.70 -0.55 -15.40
N ASN A 46 11.93 -0.22 -15.02
CA ASN A 46 12.81 0.68 -15.77
C ASN A 46 14.15 0.01 -16.08
N GLY A 47 14.71 0.37 -17.23
CA GLY A 47 16.08 0.05 -17.60
C GLY A 47 17.03 1.18 -17.21
N PHE A 48 17.99 0.90 -16.33
CA PHE A 48 18.96 1.87 -15.82
C PHE A 48 20.32 1.78 -16.53
N ASN A 49 20.52 0.75 -17.36
CA ASN A 49 21.76 0.64 -18.12
C ASN A 49 21.80 1.65 -19.28
N ARG A 50 23.01 1.89 -19.76
CA ARG A 50 23.23 2.73 -20.93
C ARG A 50 22.53 2.14 -22.16
N GLY A 51 21.66 2.96 -22.78
CA GLY A 51 20.99 2.61 -24.03
C GLY A 51 19.68 1.86 -23.85
N GLU A 52 19.19 1.72 -22.61
CA GLU A 52 17.86 1.21 -22.32
C GLU A 52 16.81 2.33 -22.28
N ASP A 53 15.54 1.93 -22.18
CA ASP A 53 14.38 2.82 -22.31
C ASP A 53 14.25 3.85 -21.18
N GLY A 54 14.97 3.69 -20.05
CA GLY A 54 15.00 4.68 -18.97
C GLY A 54 15.69 5.99 -19.33
N GLY A 55 16.28 6.05 -20.52
CA GLY A 55 16.74 7.30 -21.12
C GLY A 55 18.14 7.70 -20.69
N GLY A 56 18.24 8.83 -19.99
CA GLY A 56 19.50 9.48 -19.65
C GLY A 56 20.23 8.82 -18.49
N ALA A 57 21.37 9.41 -18.13
CA ALA A 57 22.04 9.04 -16.88
C ALA A 57 21.23 9.56 -15.68
N ALA A 58 21.26 8.83 -14.57
CA ALA A 58 20.40 9.06 -13.42
C ALA A 58 20.63 10.42 -12.75
N SER A 59 19.54 11.08 -12.34
CA SER A 59 19.54 12.46 -11.85
C SER A 59 20.35 12.68 -10.57
N CYS A 60 20.53 11.66 -9.72
CA CYS A 60 21.27 11.82 -8.47
C CYS A 60 22.79 11.95 -8.66
N ASP A 61 23.37 11.32 -9.69
CA ASP A 61 24.82 11.22 -9.82
C ASP A 61 25.36 11.32 -11.26
N GLY A 62 24.48 11.48 -12.25
CA GLY A 62 24.84 11.60 -13.65
C GLY A 62 25.44 10.31 -14.23
N ARG A 63 25.10 9.14 -13.66
CA ARG A 63 25.60 7.84 -14.13
C ARG A 63 24.48 6.89 -14.52
N PHE A 64 24.80 5.95 -15.41
CA PHE A 64 23.98 4.76 -15.63
C PHE A 64 24.25 3.76 -14.52
N HIS A 65 23.25 2.97 -14.15
CA HIS A 65 23.33 1.96 -13.11
C HIS A 65 22.94 0.59 -13.68
N SER A 66 23.23 -0.49 -12.95
CA SER A 66 22.86 -1.82 -13.41
C SER A 66 21.39 -2.12 -13.09
N ASP A 67 20.68 -2.73 -14.04
CA ASP A 67 19.36 -3.33 -13.80
C ASP A 67 19.35 -4.43 -12.71
N ASP A 68 20.53 -4.96 -12.40
CA ASP A 68 20.74 -5.94 -11.34
C ASP A 68 20.90 -5.28 -9.94
N ASP A 69 21.03 -3.95 -9.87
CA ASP A 69 21.09 -3.22 -8.60
C ASP A 69 19.68 -3.01 -8.03
N LEU A 70 19.54 -2.99 -6.70
CA LEU A 70 18.27 -2.65 -6.03
C LEU A 70 18.09 -1.13 -5.98
N ILE A 71 17.58 -0.56 -7.08
CA ILE A 71 17.49 0.89 -7.29
C ILE A 71 16.14 1.31 -7.87
N VAL A 72 15.80 2.58 -7.66
CA VAL A 72 14.55 3.20 -8.14
C VAL A 72 14.73 4.63 -8.62
N ALA A 73 13.84 5.04 -9.51
CA ALA A 73 13.46 6.42 -9.75
C ALA A 73 12.13 6.72 -9.05
N LEU A 74 12.01 7.90 -8.42
CA LEU A 74 10.78 8.31 -7.74
C LEU A 74 10.11 9.45 -8.50
N SER A 75 8.77 9.46 -8.55
CA SER A 75 8.02 10.63 -9.04
C SER A 75 8.52 11.92 -8.39
N SER A 76 8.55 13.02 -9.15
CA SER A 76 9.11 14.33 -8.73
C SER A 76 8.75 14.76 -7.31
N ARG A 77 7.47 14.59 -6.91
CA ARG A 77 7.01 14.96 -5.57
C ARG A 77 7.70 14.18 -4.44
N TRP A 78 8.07 12.92 -4.70
CA TRP A 78 8.72 12.02 -3.76
C TRP A 78 10.24 12.12 -3.87
N TYR A 79 10.77 12.28 -5.08
CA TYR A 79 12.17 12.62 -5.33
C TYR A 79 12.60 13.91 -4.59
N ALA A 80 11.66 14.86 -4.49
CA ALA A 80 11.75 16.07 -3.65
C ALA A 80 12.99 16.92 -3.97
N GLY A 81 13.27 17.11 -5.27
CA GLY A 81 14.43 17.89 -5.74
C GLY A 81 15.77 17.27 -5.34
N GLY A 82 15.86 15.94 -5.36
CA GLY A 82 17.06 15.19 -5.01
C GLY A 82 17.29 14.98 -3.52
N LYS A 83 16.39 15.43 -2.64
CA LYS A 83 16.52 15.23 -1.18
C LYS A 83 16.55 13.76 -0.77
N ARG A 84 16.03 12.85 -1.60
CA ARG A 84 16.09 11.40 -1.37
C ARG A 84 17.26 10.72 -2.07
N CYS A 85 18.11 11.44 -2.80
CA CYS A 85 19.21 10.81 -3.52
C CYS A 85 20.13 10.02 -2.59
N GLY A 86 20.38 8.77 -2.95
CA GLY A 86 21.21 7.86 -2.15
C GLY A 86 20.50 7.23 -0.96
N GLU A 87 19.33 7.72 -0.57
CA GLU A 87 18.52 7.15 0.51
C GLU A 87 17.85 5.85 0.08
N ALA A 88 17.63 4.97 1.05
CA ALA A 88 16.91 3.73 0.83
C ALA A 88 15.43 3.91 1.14
N ILE A 89 14.57 3.36 0.27
CA ILE A 89 13.15 3.17 0.54
C ILE A 89 12.86 1.68 0.72
N ARG A 90 11.82 1.38 1.50
CA ARG A 90 11.25 0.04 1.64
C ARG A 90 10.03 -0.04 0.75
N ILE A 91 10.00 -0.99 -0.16
CA ILE A 91 8.87 -1.26 -1.06
C ILE A 91 8.20 -2.56 -0.63
N THR A 92 6.87 -2.57 -0.52
CA THR A 92 6.08 -3.73 -0.10
C THR A 92 5.07 -4.08 -1.18
N ALA A 93 5.17 -5.29 -1.71
CA ALA A 93 4.19 -5.83 -2.66
C ALA A 93 2.93 -6.32 -1.94
N ASN A 94 1.84 -6.50 -2.69
CA ASN A 94 0.57 -7.04 -2.16
C ASN A 94 0.71 -8.44 -1.52
N SER A 95 1.75 -9.19 -1.87
CA SER A 95 2.07 -10.48 -1.24
C SER A 95 2.62 -10.36 0.18
N GLY A 96 2.89 -9.14 0.66
CA GLY A 96 3.58 -8.86 1.92
C GLY A 96 5.11 -8.95 1.81
N ARG A 97 5.66 -9.33 0.65
CA ARG A 97 7.12 -9.34 0.41
C ARG A 97 7.63 -7.90 0.35
N THR A 98 8.79 -7.67 0.96
CA THR A 98 9.43 -6.36 1.02
C THR A 98 10.85 -6.37 0.47
N VAL A 99 11.28 -5.25 -0.11
CA VAL A 99 12.68 -5.04 -0.52
C VAL A 99 13.11 -3.62 -0.18
N ARG A 100 14.39 -3.44 0.17
CA ARG A 100 15.01 -2.11 0.26
C ARG A 100 15.68 -1.78 -1.06
N ALA A 101 15.41 -0.60 -1.59
CA ALA A 101 16.01 -0.11 -2.83
C ALA A 101 16.49 1.34 -2.65
N ARG A 102 17.60 1.69 -3.31
CA ARG A 102 18.20 3.02 -3.22
C ARG A 102 17.61 3.94 -4.30
N VAL A 103 17.27 5.16 -3.92
CA VAL A 103 16.84 6.18 -4.88
C VAL A 103 18.06 6.71 -5.64
N VAL A 104 18.03 6.57 -6.96
CA VAL A 104 19.11 7.03 -7.85
C VAL A 104 18.63 8.04 -8.89
N ASP A 105 17.32 8.12 -9.13
CA ASP A 105 16.80 8.94 -10.21
C ASP A 105 15.42 9.56 -9.89
N GLU A 106 15.01 10.48 -10.75
CA GLU A 106 13.70 11.10 -10.77
C GLU A 106 12.88 10.57 -11.95
N CYS A 107 11.66 10.14 -11.67
CA CYS A 107 10.64 9.95 -12.71
C CYS A 107 9.91 11.29 -12.89
N ASP A 108 10.39 12.10 -13.83
CA ASP A 108 9.96 13.50 -13.99
C ASP A 108 8.47 13.59 -14.34
N SER A 109 7.68 14.10 -13.39
CA SER A 109 6.23 14.23 -13.54
C SER A 109 5.83 15.41 -14.43
N GLN A 110 6.73 16.35 -14.69
CA GLN A 110 6.54 17.37 -15.74
C GLN A 110 6.80 16.78 -17.14
N GLY A 111 7.70 15.79 -17.23
CA GLY A 111 8.02 15.03 -18.44
C GLY A 111 7.00 13.94 -18.81
N GLY A 112 5.93 13.77 -18.04
CA GLY A 112 4.85 12.81 -18.32
C GLY A 112 4.79 11.61 -17.38
N CYS A 113 5.73 11.48 -16.43
CA CYS A 113 5.60 10.47 -15.38
C CYS A 113 4.39 10.75 -14.48
N ARG A 114 3.66 9.70 -14.07
CA ARG A 114 2.57 9.88 -13.09
C ARG A 114 3.15 10.25 -11.72
N ASN A 115 2.34 10.91 -10.90
CA ASN A 115 2.75 11.44 -9.59
C ASN A 115 2.85 10.39 -8.46
N ASN A 116 2.66 9.11 -8.76
CA ASN A 116 2.61 8.03 -7.80
C ASN A 116 3.44 6.80 -8.21
N ILE A 117 4.53 7.04 -8.94
CA ILE A 117 5.38 6.02 -9.54
C ILE A 117 6.61 5.76 -8.67
N VAL A 118 6.86 4.47 -8.45
CA VAL A 118 8.17 3.92 -8.07
C VAL A 118 8.67 3.17 -9.30
N ASP A 119 9.52 3.81 -10.09
CA ASP A 119 10.05 3.20 -11.30
C ASP A 119 11.31 2.43 -10.94
N SER A 120 11.34 1.13 -11.15
CA SER A 120 12.25 0.25 -10.42
C SER A 120 13.00 -0.71 -11.31
N SER A 121 14.21 -1.09 -10.89
CA SER A 121 15.04 -2.01 -11.65
C SER A 121 14.46 -3.42 -11.66
N ARG A 122 14.85 -4.24 -12.64
CA ARG A 122 14.49 -5.66 -12.70
C ARG A 122 14.83 -6.43 -11.42
N ALA A 123 15.92 -6.07 -10.74
CA ALA A 123 16.29 -6.68 -9.48
C ALA A 123 15.25 -6.45 -8.36
N VAL A 124 14.64 -5.26 -8.30
CA VAL A 124 13.56 -4.95 -7.34
C VAL A 124 12.35 -5.87 -7.59
N TRP A 125 11.94 -6.01 -8.85
CA TRP A 125 10.86 -6.91 -9.25
C TRP A 125 11.13 -8.35 -8.85
N LYS A 126 12.33 -8.86 -9.16
CA LYS A 126 12.77 -10.21 -8.79
C LYS A 126 12.77 -10.42 -7.28
N ALA A 127 13.26 -9.44 -6.51
CA ALA A 127 13.30 -9.52 -5.04
C ALA A 127 11.90 -9.57 -4.42
N LEU A 128 10.92 -8.90 -5.03
CA LEU A 128 9.51 -8.96 -4.64
C LEU A 128 8.78 -10.20 -5.14
N GLY A 129 9.41 -11.02 -5.99
CA GLY A 129 8.80 -12.21 -6.59
C GLY A 129 7.74 -11.88 -7.63
N LEU A 130 7.93 -10.77 -8.34
CA LEU A 130 7.03 -10.28 -9.37
C LEU A 130 7.63 -10.50 -10.76
N HIS A 131 6.77 -10.65 -11.76
CA HIS A 131 7.17 -10.72 -13.16
C HIS A 131 6.98 -9.36 -13.82
N THR A 132 7.99 -8.91 -14.59
CA THR A 132 7.99 -7.60 -15.27
C THR A 132 6.97 -7.51 -16.41
N ASP A 133 6.43 -8.63 -16.88
CA ASP A 133 5.38 -8.71 -17.91
C ASP A 133 4.04 -8.12 -17.45
N ALA A 134 3.82 -8.00 -16.14
CA ALA A 134 2.67 -7.30 -15.58
C ALA A 134 2.63 -5.81 -15.96
N GLY A 135 3.79 -5.22 -16.27
CA GLY A 135 3.96 -3.80 -16.62
C GLY A 135 3.83 -2.85 -15.43
N GLU A 136 2.73 -2.97 -14.69
CA GLU A 136 2.44 -2.15 -13.50
C GLU A 136 1.89 -3.02 -12.38
N VAL A 137 2.32 -2.74 -11.14
CA VAL A 137 1.73 -3.36 -9.94
C VAL A 137 1.48 -2.32 -8.85
N HIS A 138 0.48 -2.57 -8.01
CA HIS A 138 0.28 -1.78 -6.81
C HIS A 138 1.23 -2.22 -5.70
N VAL A 139 1.85 -1.25 -5.04
CA VAL A 139 2.76 -1.43 -3.89
C VAL A 139 2.51 -0.34 -2.86
N THR A 140 3.08 -0.49 -1.68
CA THR A 140 3.35 0.66 -0.79
C THR A 140 4.85 0.88 -0.68
N TRP A 141 5.27 2.11 -0.40
CA TRP A 141 6.65 2.39 -0.05
C TRP A 141 6.77 3.33 1.14
N SER A 142 7.86 3.18 1.90
CA SER A 142 8.21 4.07 3.02
C SER A 142 9.69 4.39 2.97
N ASP A 143 10.11 5.43 3.67
CA ASP A 143 11.53 5.56 4.03
C ASP A 143 11.97 4.34 4.85
N ALA A 144 13.23 3.93 4.69
CA ALA A 144 13.75 2.67 5.25
C ALA A 144 14.73 2.85 6.40
#